data_AF-A0A1I5WX95-F1
#
_entry.id   AF-A0A1I5WX95-F1
#
_cell.length_a   1.000
_cell.length_b   1.000
_cell.length_c   1.000
_cell.angle_alpha   90.00
_cell.angle_beta   90.00
_cell.angle_gamma   90.00
#
_symmetry.space_group_name_H-M   'P 1'
#
loop_
_entity.id
_entity.type
_entity.pdbx_description
1 polymer ?
#
loop_
_entity_poly.entity_id
_entity_poly.type
_entity_poly.pdbx_seq_one_letter_code
_entity_poly.pdbx_strand_id
1 'polypeptide(L)'
;MIRIIIHGCNGKMGQAVASAAAADPDIQVVAGIDKFPDSKQNPFPTYGSLSQCKETADVIVDFSTPAALADLLAFANERKIAAVIATTGFSQDDIKLIEQASRSIPIFRSANMSLGVNVMLELAQKAASTLGDEFDIEIIEKHHNQKVDSPSGTAYALADAINQTLLNSKNYIYGRHSKNQRRSKSEIGIHAVRGGTIPGQHTVLFAGSDEVLEITHTAYSRQIFALGALRACKYIVRKSPGLYGMKDMLNEQAAVTNINSDNQQALITINNIPDDTAAIAKIFQSIAQQDINIDMISHTTPVNGQLSISFTVPRKDVGKAIEVVNDLETLLPTISLNTYEGIVKLSVEGPGMAQQPGIAAKVFSIMAQQNIKIMAITTSETKISYIIHQLDEKKALEALMEAFEL
;
A
#
# COMPACT_ATOMS: atom_id res chain seq x y z
N MET A 1 16.96 19.74 -8.46
CA MET A 1 16.02 20.29 -7.46
C MET A 1 14.65 20.39 -8.08
N ILE A 2 13.63 19.90 -7.37
CA ILE A 2 12.21 20.03 -7.70
C ILE A 2 11.74 21.40 -7.21
N ARG A 3 11.16 22.18 -8.11
CA ARG A 3 10.69 23.54 -7.84
C ARG A 3 9.22 23.50 -7.47
N ILE A 4 8.88 24.03 -6.31
CA ILE A 4 7.52 23.99 -5.76
C ILE A 4 6.93 25.38 -5.59
N ILE A 5 5.63 25.50 -5.86
CA ILE A 5 4.80 26.64 -5.47
C ILE A 5 3.98 26.22 -4.25
N ILE A 6 3.94 27.05 -3.20
CA ILE A 6 3.10 26.79 -2.01
C ILE A 6 1.85 27.66 -2.08
N HIS A 7 0.69 27.04 -2.26
CA HIS A 7 -0.61 27.69 -2.25
C HIS A 7 -1.21 27.68 -0.83
N GLY A 8 -1.48 28.85 -0.27
CA GLY A 8 -1.72 29.07 1.17
C GLY A 8 -0.42 29.25 1.98
N CYS A 9 0.60 29.89 1.40
CA CYS A 9 1.95 29.94 1.99
C CYS A 9 2.03 30.64 3.35
N ASN A 10 1.16 31.62 3.64
CA ASN A 10 1.19 32.37 4.90
C ASN A 10 0.40 31.69 6.03
N GLY A 11 -0.37 30.64 5.70
CA GLY A 11 -1.05 29.79 6.67
C GLY A 11 -0.10 28.97 7.56
N LYS A 12 -0.65 28.35 8.61
CA LYS A 12 0.12 27.49 9.54
C LYS A 12 0.81 26.32 8.84
N MET A 13 0.12 25.68 7.89
CA MET A 13 0.68 24.58 7.11
C MET A 13 1.64 25.06 6.01
N GLY A 14 1.33 26.14 5.30
CA GLY A 14 2.21 26.71 4.29
C GLY A 14 3.61 27.05 4.84
N GLN A 15 3.66 27.64 6.04
CA GLN A 15 4.93 27.92 6.73
C GLN A 15 5.67 26.66 7.17
N ALA A 16 4.95 25.61 7.61
CA ALA A 16 5.57 24.33 7.95
C ALA A 16 6.18 23.67 6.70
N VAL A 17 5.49 23.73 5.55
CA VAL A 17 6.02 23.24 4.25
C VAL A 17 7.24 24.03 3.82
N ALA A 18 7.20 25.37 3.89
CA ALA A 18 8.33 26.22 3.55
C ALA A 18 9.57 25.92 4.42
N SER A 19 9.37 25.78 5.74
CA SER A 19 10.45 25.43 6.67
C SER A 19 11.01 24.02 6.42
N ALA A 20 10.14 23.05 6.11
CA ALA A 20 10.58 21.70 5.78
C ALA A 20 11.37 21.67 4.45
N ALA A 21 10.91 22.42 3.45
CA ALA A 21 11.55 22.51 2.14
C ALA A 21 12.94 23.15 2.22
N ALA A 22 13.12 24.15 3.10
CA ALA A 22 14.43 24.78 3.32
C ALA A 22 15.49 23.80 3.87
N ALA A 23 15.07 22.71 4.53
CA ALA A 23 15.95 21.67 5.04
C ALA A 23 16.14 20.49 4.06
N ASP A 24 15.47 20.50 2.91
CA ASP A 24 15.50 19.41 1.93
C ASP A 24 16.31 19.82 0.69
N PRO A 25 17.49 19.23 0.45
CA PRO A 25 18.37 19.64 -0.66
C PRO A 25 17.78 19.33 -2.04
N ASP A 26 16.76 18.49 -2.14
CA ASP A 26 16.13 18.15 -3.41
C ASP A 26 15.03 19.13 -3.80
N ILE A 27 14.60 20.03 -2.90
CA ILE A 27 13.42 20.87 -3.10
C ILE A 27 13.77 22.35 -3.04
N GLN A 28 13.16 23.13 -3.92
CA GLN A 28 13.24 24.58 -3.93
C GLN A 28 11.84 25.19 -3.89
N VAL A 29 11.57 26.06 -2.92
CA VAL A 29 10.37 26.91 -2.98
C VAL A 29 10.65 28.08 -3.90
N VAL A 30 9.95 28.15 -5.04
CA VAL A 30 10.15 29.23 -6.03
C VAL A 30 9.16 30.36 -5.87
N ALA A 31 7.95 30.09 -5.36
CA ALA A 31 6.95 31.11 -5.06
C ALA A 31 5.95 30.63 -4.01
N GLY A 32 5.27 31.59 -3.37
CA GLY A 32 4.12 31.37 -2.51
C GLY A 32 2.90 32.13 -3.00
N ILE A 33 1.71 31.56 -2.80
CA ILE A 33 0.44 32.21 -3.12
C ILE A 33 -0.38 32.33 -1.84
N ASP A 34 -0.87 33.53 -1.55
CA ASP A 34 -1.78 33.79 -0.44
C ASP A 34 -2.60 35.05 -0.72
N LYS A 35 -3.85 35.13 -0.26
CA LYS A 35 -4.68 36.33 -0.41
C LYS A 35 -4.06 37.57 0.23
N PHE A 36 -3.26 37.37 1.28
CA PHE A 36 -2.52 38.41 1.97
C PHE A 36 -1.01 38.16 1.81
N PRO A 37 -0.43 38.43 0.61
CA PRO A 37 0.94 38.04 0.29
C PRO A 37 1.97 38.66 1.25
N ASP A 38 1.73 39.90 1.69
CA ASP A 38 2.64 40.66 2.57
C ASP A 38 2.45 40.37 4.07
N SER A 39 1.57 39.42 4.44
CA SER A 39 1.27 39.15 5.86
C SER A 39 2.42 38.48 6.62
N LYS A 40 3.39 37.90 5.91
CA LYS A 40 4.61 37.31 6.46
C LYS A 40 5.80 37.54 5.54
N GLN A 41 6.98 37.65 6.14
CA GLN A 41 8.23 37.70 5.39
C GLN A 41 8.67 36.28 5.00
N ASN A 42 8.64 35.98 3.71
CA ASN A 42 9.10 34.71 3.15
C ASN A 42 10.42 34.90 2.38
N PRO A 43 11.28 33.86 2.30
CA PRO A 43 12.54 33.91 1.54
C PRO A 43 12.33 33.75 0.01
N PHE A 44 11.09 33.72 -0.46
CA PHE A 44 10.68 33.55 -1.85
C PHE A 44 9.58 34.58 -2.21
N PRO A 45 9.40 34.91 -3.51
CA PRO A 45 8.33 35.79 -3.96
C PRO A 45 6.94 35.29 -3.55
N THR A 46 6.10 36.21 -3.07
CA THR A 46 4.70 35.93 -2.69
C THR A 46 3.73 36.72 -3.54
N TYR A 47 2.68 36.06 -4.04
CA TYR A 47 1.68 36.65 -4.91
C TYR A 47 0.27 36.55 -4.32
N GLY A 48 -0.59 37.51 -4.67
CA GLY A 48 -1.99 37.55 -4.24
C GLY A 48 -2.86 36.50 -4.95
N SER A 49 -2.46 36.07 -6.14
CA SER A 49 -3.17 35.08 -6.95
C SER A 49 -2.21 34.27 -7.83
N LEU A 50 -2.66 33.09 -8.26
CA LEU A 50 -1.90 32.22 -9.17
C LEU A 50 -1.58 32.88 -10.51
N SER A 51 -2.49 33.68 -11.04
CA SER A 51 -2.31 34.42 -12.30
C SER A 51 -1.15 35.41 -12.28
N GLN A 52 -0.72 35.87 -11.11
CA GLN A 52 0.39 36.81 -10.95
C GLN A 52 1.75 36.11 -10.85
N CYS A 53 1.78 34.80 -10.55
CA CYS A 53 3.01 34.04 -10.39
C CYS A 53 3.75 33.93 -11.74
N LYS A 54 5.02 34.35 -11.78
CA LYS A 54 5.85 34.34 -13.00
C LYS A 54 6.86 33.22 -13.02
N GLU A 55 7.04 32.57 -11.89
CA GLU A 55 8.05 31.56 -11.64
C GLU A 55 7.68 30.25 -12.33
N THR A 56 8.71 29.55 -12.77
CA THR A 56 8.57 28.21 -13.33
C THR A 56 8.73 27.20 -12.20
N ALA A 57 7.79 26.26 -12.12
CA ALA A 57 7.72 25.25 -11.09
C ALA A 57 7.41 23.89 -11.72
N ASP A 58 7.66 22.83 -10.97
CA ASP A 58 7.38 21.45 -11.40
C ASP A 58 6.10 20.92 -10.73
N VAL A 59 5.76 21.47 -9.56
CA VAL A 59 4.56 21.09 -8.79
C VAL A 59 4.03 22.25 -7.94
N ILE A 60 2.71 22.32 -7.79
CA ILE A 60 2.03 23.18 -6.83
C ILE A 60 1.52 22.36 -5.63
N VAL A 61 1.78 22.84 -4.42
CA VAL A 61 1.36 22.20 -3.16
C VAL A 61 0.30 23.06 -2.49
N ASP A 62 -0.88 22.50 -2.25
CA ASP A 62 -2.05 23.23 -1.79
C ASP A 62 -2.44 22.87 -0.35
N PHE A 63 -2.37 23.88 0.51
CA PHE A 63 -2.89 23.88 1.87
C PHE A 63 -3.75 25.13 2.11
N SER A 64 -4.76 25.31 1.27
CA SER A 64 -5.61 26.50 1.27
C SER A 64 -7.05 26.19 1.69
N THR A 65 -8.02 26.59 0.86
CA THR A 65 -9.46 26.44 1.10
C THR A 65 -10.12 25.87 -0.16
N PRO A 66 -11.24 25.14 -0.03
CA PRO A 66 -11.93 24.56 -1.19
C PRO A 66 -12.21 25.54 -2.33
N ALA A 67 -12.50 26.80 -2.00
CA ALA A 67 -12.78 27.86 -2.97
C ALA A 67 -11.62 28.18 -3.94
N ALA A 68 -10.40 27.78 -3.62
CA ALA A 68 -9.24 28.03 -4.49
C ALA A 68 -8.95 26.89 -5.48
N LEU A 69 -9.72 25.79 -5.42
CA LEU A 69 -9.46 24.60 -6.22
C LEU A 69 -9.53 24.88 -7.73
N ALA A 70 -10.55 25.60 -8.18
CA ALA A 70 -10.75 25.85 -9.61
C ALA A 70 -9.56 26.59 -10.23
N ASP A 71 -9.12 27.67 -9.58
CA ASP A 71 -7.97 28.46 -10.03
C ASP A 71 -6.68 27.64 -9.99
N LEU A 72 -6.51 26.79 -8.96
CA LEU A 72 -5.37 25.89 -8.85
C LEU A 72 -5.31 24.88 -9.98
N LEU A 73 -6.43 24.20 -10.27
CA LEU A 73 -6.50 23.21 -11.34
C LEU A 73 -6.32 23.86 -12.72
N ALA A 74 -6.90 25.04 -12.94
CA ALA A 74 -6.73 25.80 -14.17
C ALA A 74 -5.25 26.17 -14.39
N PHE A 75 -4.60 26.74 -13.38
CA PHE A 75 -3.19 27.12 -13.43
C PHE A 75 -2.28 25.92 -13.66
N ALA A 76 -2.49 24.82 -12.92
CA ALA A 76 -1.69 23.61 -13.06
C ALA A 76 -1.83 22.99 -14.46
N ASN A 77 -3.04 22.97 -15.01
CA ASN A 77 -3.31 22.44 -16.33
C ASN A 77 -2.77 23.32 -17.48
N GLU A 78 -2.84 24.65 -17.33
CA GLU A 78 -2.26 25.61 -18.29
C GLU A 78 -0.75 25.44 -18.37
N ARG A 79 -0.08 25.31 -17.22
CA ARG A 79 1.38 25.19 -17.13
C ARG A 79 1.92 23.77 -17.26
N LYS A 80 1.03 22.77 -17.31
CA LYS A 80 1.38 21.35 -17.34
C LYS A 80 2.31 20.93 -16.19
N ILE A 81 1.99 21.42 -14.98
CA ILE A 81 2.70 21.07 -13.75
C ILE A 81 1.85 20.12 -12.90
N ALA A 82 2.52 19.36 -12.03
CA ALA A 82 1.82 18.48 -11.10
C ALA A 82 1.09 19.27 -9.99
N ALA A 83 0.09 18.67 -9.36
CA ALA A 83 -0.60 19.24 -8.20
C ALA A 83 -0.61 18.29 -7.01
N VAL A 84 -0.24 18.77 -5.82
CA VAL A 84 -0.40 18.08 -4.54
C VAL A 84 -1.48 18.81 -3.74
N ILE A 85 -2.65 18.19 -3.59
CA ILE A 85 -3.84 18.78 -2.96
C ILE A 85 -4.04 18.16 -1.57
N ALA A 86 -3.74 18.94 -0.54
CA ALA A 86 -3.96 18.56 0.87
C ALA A 86 -5.19 19.23 1.50
N THR A 87 -5.86 20.12 0.77
CA THR A 87 -7.07 20.81 1.21
C THR A 87 -8.20 19.81 1.45
N THR A 88 -8.93 19.98 2.55
CA THR A 88 -10.07 19.14 2.94
C THR A 88 -11.38 19.89 2.77
N GLY A 89 -12.52 19.18 2.82
CA GLY A 89 -13.86 19.80 2.78
C GLY A 89 -14.39 20.08 1.37
N PHE A 90 -13.90 19.33 0.37
CA PHE A 90 -14.40 19.39 -1.00
C PHE A 90 -15.81 18.80 -1.11
N SER A 91 -16.63 19.45 -1.93
CA SER A 91 -17.93 18.94 -2.38
C SER A 91 -17.77 17.80 -3.40
N GLN A 92 -18.85 17.08 -3.70
CA GLN A 92 -18.81 16.05 -4.74
C GLN A 92 -18.48 16.62 -6.13
N ASP A 93 -18.85 17.86 -6.41
CA ASP A 93 -18.53 18.51 -7.68
C ASP A 93 -17.05 18.92 -7.73
N ASP A 94 -16.47 19.33 -6.61
CA ASP A 94 -15.02 19.56 -6.50
C ASP A 94 -14.22 18.27 -6.77
N ILE A 95 -14.69 17.12 -6.28
CA ILE A 95 -14.06 15.83 -6.56
C ILE A 95 -14.09 15.51 -8.06
N LYS A 96 -15.23 15.73 -8.73
CA LYS A 96 -15.34 15.53 -10.18
C LYS A 96 -14.38 16.45 -10.95
N LEU A 97 -14.21 17.70 -10.52
CA LEU A 97 -13.25 18.63 -11.14
C LEU A 97 -11.81 18.10 -11.02
N ILE A 98 -11.45 17.55 -9.86
CA ILE A 98 -10.13 16.93 -9.64
C ILE A 98 -9.94 15.73 -10.56
N GLU A 99 -10.93 14.83 -10.65
CA GLU A 99 -10.89 13.65 -11.53
C GLU A 99 -10.82 14.01 -13.02
N GLN A 100 -11.44 15.11 -13.42
CA GLN A 100 -11.35 15.60 -14.79
C GLN A 100 -9.96 16.16 -15.08
N ALA A 101 -9.42 16.99 -14.19
CA ALA A 101 -8.09 17.58 -14.33
C ALA A 101 -6.98 16.50 -14.31
N SER A 102 -7.17 15.44 -13.51
CA SER A 102 -6.20 14.34 -13.41
C SER A 102 -6.00 13.57 -14.71
N ARG A 103 -6.91 13.71 -15.69
CA ARG A 103 -6.72 13.14 -17.04
C ARG A 103 -5.65 13.86 -17.85
N SER A 104 -5.33 15.10 -17.48
CA SER A 104 -4.40 15.98 -18.22
C SER A 104 -3.12 16.29 -17.47
N ILE A 105 -3.13 16.22 -16.13
CA ILE A 105 -1.98 16.48 -15.28
C ILE A 105 -1.90 15.43 -14.14
N PRO A 106 -0.70 15.14 -13.61
CA PRO A 106 -0.56 14.29 -12.45
C PRO A 106 -1.04 15.03 -11.19
N ILE A 107 -2.03 14.46 -10.50
CA ILE A 107 -2.59 15.02 -9.26
C ILE A 107 -2.40 14.03 -8.13
N PHE A 108 -1.79 14.48 -7.05
CA PHE A 108 -1.74 13.79 -5.79
C PHE A 108 -2.77 14.41 -4.84
N ARG A 109 -3.69 13.62 -4.29
CA ARG A 109 -4.68 14.09 -3.32
C ARG A 109 -4.61 13.26 -2.05
N SER A 110 -4.55 13.93 -0.90
CA SER A 110 -4.73 13.28 0.38
C SER A 110 -5.35 14.22 1.41
N ALA A 111 -6.36 13.74 2.13
CA ALA A 111 -6.92 14.47 3.27
C ALA A 111 -5.97 14.48 4.49
N ASN A 112 -4.97 13.60 4.51
CA ASN A 112 -3.96 13.57 5.57
C ASN A 112 -2.58 13.19 4.99
N MET A 113 -1.64 14.13 5.06
CA MET A 113 -0.27 13.94 4.55
C MET A 113 0.63 13.17 5.53
N SER A 114 0.19 12.82 6.74
CA SER A 114 1.00 12.01 7.66
C SER A 114 1.09 10.57 7.16
N LEU A 115 2.31 10.12 6.91
CA LEU A 115 2.60 8.70 6.63
C LEU A 115 2.03 7.79 7.73
N GLY A 116 2.29 8.10 9.00
CA GLY A 116 1.85 7.28 10.12
C GLY A 116 0.33 7.17 10.24
N VAL A 117 -0.42 8.21 9.87
CA VAL A 117 -1.89 8.15 9.86
C VAL A 117 -2.39 7.23 8.73
N ASN A 118 -1.75 7.25 7.56
CA ASN A 118 -2.15 6.38 6.45
C ASN A 118 -1.84 4.91 6.76
N VAL A 119 -0.70 4.62 7.39
CA VAL A 119 -0.39 3.27 7.91
C VAL A 119 -1.41 2.85 8.98
N MET A 120 -1.74 3.74 9.92
CA MET A 120 -2.78 3.48 10.92
C MET A 120 -4.13 3.13 10.27
N LEU A 121 -4.49 3.82 9.18
CA LEU A 121 -5.73 3.57 8.44
C LEU A 121 -5.74 2.16 7.83
N GLU A 122 -4.65 1.74 7.19
CA GLU A 122 -4.52 0.38 6.63
C GLU A 122 -4.55 -0.71 7.73
N LEU A 123 -3.86 -0.48 8.85
CA LEU A 123 -3.87 -1.40 9.99
C LEU A 123 -5.26 -1.50 10.62
N ALA A 124 -5.97 -0.39 10.76
CA ALA A 124 -7.33 -0.37 11.30
C ALA A 124 -8.31 -1.11 10.37
N GLN A 125 -8.17 -0.94 9.05
CA GLN A 125 -8.93 -1.71 8.06
C GLN A 125 -8.66 -3.21 8.15
N LYS A 126 -7.39 -3.61 8.27
CA LYS A 126 -7.01 -5.02 8.41
C LYS A 126 -7.50 -5.64 9.72
N ALA A 127 -7.41 -4.90 10.81
CA ALA A 127 -7.93 -5.32 12.11
C ALA A 127 -9.46 -5.48 12.02
N ALA A 128 -10.18 -4.51 11.47
CA ALA A 128 -11.63 -4.56 11.31
C ALA A 128 -12.08 -5.74 10.42
N SER A 129 -11.37 -6.02 9.32
CA SER A 129 -11.71 -7.14 8.43
C SER A 129 -11.48 -8.51 9.07
N THR A 130 -10.67 -8.58 10.13
CA THR A 130 -10.27 -9.84 10.79
C THR A 130 -11.07 -10.07 12.06
N LEU A 131 -11.20 -9.03 12.89
CA LEU A 131 -11.92 -9.06 14.17
C LEU A 131 -13.45 -8.90 13.99
N GLY A 132 -13.87 -8.27 12.88
CA GLY A 132 -15.26 -8.23 12.43
C GLY A 132 -16.25 -7.71 13.48
N ASP A 133 -17.37 -8.43 13.61
CA ASP A 133 -18.47 -8.12 14.53
C ASP A 133 -18.29 -8.68 15.95
N GLU A 134 -17.18 -9.38 16.21
CA GLU A 134 -16.86 -9.91 17.54
C GLU A 134 -16.31 -8.83 18.48
N PHE A 135 -15.77 -7.75 17.91
CA PHE A 135 -15.17 -6.65 18.65
C PHE A 135 -16.00 -5.37 18.53
N ASP A 136 -16.16 -4.69 19.66
CA ASP A 136 -16.69 -3.34 19.73
C ASP A 136 -15.63 -2.36 19.19
N ILE A 137 -16.01 -1.52 18.22
CA ILE A 137 -15.10 -0.56 17.58
C ILE A 137 -15.38 0.85 18.11
N GLU A 138 -14.37 1.48 18.68
CA GLU A 138 -14.42 2.86 19.16
C GLU A 138 -13.23 3.67 18.64
N ILE A 139 -13.46 4.94 18.31
CA ILE A 139 -12.44 5.87 17.84
C ILE A 139 -12.33 7.00 18.85
N ILE A 140 -11.13 7.24 19.35
CA ILE A 140 -10.85 8.33 20.28
C ILE A 140 -9.87 9.28 19.61
N GLU A 141 -10.23 10.56 19.51
CA GLU A 141 -9.35 11.60 18.99
C GLU A 141 -9.10 12.70 20.02
N LYS A 142 -7.88 13.21 20.07
CA LYS A 142 -7.46 14.29 20.97
C LYS A 142 -6.78 15.40 20.19
N HIS A 143 -7.21 16.64 20.40
CA HIS A 143 -6.63 17.82 19.78
C HIS A 143 -6.59 19.01 20.74
N HIS A 144 -5.90 20.07 20.33
CA HIS A 144 -5.81 21.33 21.05
C HIS A 144 -7.19 21.98 21.29
N ASN A 145 -7.27 22.85 22.29
CA ASN A 145 -8.51 23.51 22.70
C ASN A 145 -9.11 24.46 21.65
N GLN A 146 -8.32 24.94 20.68
CA GLN A 146 -8.79 25.82 19.60
C GLN A 146 -9.40 25.07 18.39
N LYS A 147 -9.46 23.74 18.39
CA LYS A 147 -9.96 22.98 17.24
C LYS A 147 -11.49 23.01 17.23
N VAL A 148 -12.05 23.60 16.18
CA VAL A 148 -13.49 23.89 16.05
C VAL A 148 -14.28 22.65 15.61
N ASP A 149 -13.76 21.90 14.63
CA ASP A 149 -14.40 20.68 14.13
C ASP A 149 -14.32 19.54 15.14
N SER A 150 -15.41 18.79 15.30
CA SER A 150 -15.51 17.64 16.20
C SER A 150 -16.61 16.68 15.74
N PRO A 151 -16.30 15.40 15.45
CA PRO A 151 -14.97 14.78 15.39
C PRO A 151 -14.07 15.37 14.29
N SER A 152 -12.75 15.18 14.44
CA SER A 152 -11.78 15.59 13.42
C SER A 152 -11.97 14.86 12.09
N GLY A 153 -11.58 15.49 10.97
CA GLY A 153 -11.63 14.85 9.65
C GLY A 153 -10.84 13.53 9.57
N THR A 154 -9.76 13.37 10.32
CA THR A 154 -9.03 12.09 10.40
C THR A 154 -9.81 11.00 11.16
N ALA A 155 -10.59 11.37 12.18
CA ALA A 155 -11.46 10.41 12.87
C ALA A 155 -12.58 9.91 11.96
N TYR A 156 -13.17 10.81 11.14
CA TYR A 156 -14.11 10.41 10.10
C TYR A 156 -13.47 9.50 9.06
N ALA A 157 -12.28 9.85 8.55
CA ALA A 157 -11.57 9.02 7.59
C ALA A 157 -11.28 7.61 8.13
N LEU A 158 -10.92 7.48 9.41
CA LEU A 158 -10.74 6.19 10.07
C LEU A 158 -12.07 5.43 10.17
N ALA A 159 -13.14 6.10 10.60
CA ALA A 159 -14.47 5.49 10.71
C ALA A 159 -14.95 4.97 9.35
N ASP A 160 -14.88 5.80 8.31
CA ASP A 160 -15.29 5.46 6.95
C ASP A 160 -14.47 4.31 6.38
N ALA A 161 -13.14 4.35 6.56
CA ALA A 161 -12.24 3.30 6.08
C ALA A 161 -12.53 1.95 6.75
N ILE A 162 -12.75 1.93 8.07
CA ILE A 162 -13.16 0.74 8.81
C ILE A 162 -14.50 0.24 8.30
N ASN A 163 -15.48 1.13 8.15
CA ASN A 163 -16.85 0.77 7.77
C ASN A 163 -16.92 0.13 6.37
N GLN A 164 -16.04 0.55 5.45
CA GLN A 164 -15.92 -0.03 4.11
C GLN A 164 -15.42 -1.48 4.11
N THR A 165 -14.74 -1.93 5.17
CA THR A 165 -14.25 -3.32 5.28
C THR A 165 -15.23 -4.28 5.93
N LEU A 166 -16.27 -3.76 6.57
CA LEU A 166 -17.25 -4.57 7.29
C LEU A 166 -18.34 -5.05 6.31
N LEU A 167 -18.85 -6.26 6.53
CA LEU A 167 -19.95 -6.82 5.73
C LEU A 167 -21.24 -5.98 5.87
N ASN A 168 -21.49 -5.47 7.08
CA ASN A 168 -22.61 -4.59 7.38
C ASN A 168 -22.07 -3.24 7.85
N SER A 169 -22.54 -2.16 7.23
CA SER A 169 -22.18 -0.83 7.67
C SER A 169 -22.74 -0.54 9.06
N LYS A 170 -21.93 0.10 9.89
CA LYS A 170 -22.25 0.55 11.24
C LYS A 170 -22.54 2.05 11.24
N ASN A 171 -23.42 2.46 12.16
CA ASN A 171 -23.78 3.85 12.38
C ASN A 171 -22.75 4.53 13.29
N TYR A 172 -22.46 5.81 13.03
CA TYR A 172 -21.55 6.57 13.88
C TYR A 172 -22.29 7.17 15.06
N ILE A 173 -21.81 6.88 16.27
CA ILE A 173 -22.39 7.38 17.51
C ILE A 173 -21.43 8.35 18.18
N TYR A 174 -21.86 9.60 18.35
CA TYR A 174 -21.05 10.67 18.92
C TYR A 174 -21.40 10.87 20.39
N GLY A 175 -20.48 10.49 21.28
CA GLY A 175 -20.69 10.53 22.72
C GLY A 175 -21.82 9.61 23.21
N ARG A 176 -21.83 9.37 24.53
CA ARG A 176 -22.78 8.44 25.18
C ARG A 176 -23.57 9.09 26.32
N HIS A 177 -23.36 10.37 26.61
CA HIS A 177 -24.07 11.09 27.65
C HIS A 177 -25.59 11.11 27.38
N SER A 178 -26.39 10.93 28.44
CA SER A 178 -27.86 10.87 28.40
C SER A 178 -28.50 9.66 27.70
N LYS A 179 -27.72 8.69 27.19
CA LYS A 179 -28.25 7.43 26.63
C LYS A 179 -28.10 6.29 27.64
N ASN A 180 -29.18 5.95 28.35
CA ASN A 180 -29.25 4.76 29.22
C ASN A 180 -29.53 3.48 28.41
N GLN A 181 -28.85 3.31 27.28
CA GLN A 181 -29.01 2.14 26.41
C GLN A 181 -27.70 1.37 26.33
N ARG A 182 -27.80 0.04 26.28
CA ARG A 182 -26.63 -0.81 26.00
C ARG A 182 -26.09 -0.49 24.60
N ARG A 183 -24.77 -0.63 24.44
CA ARG A 183 -24.10 -0.49 23.15
C ARG A 183 -24.73 -1.45 22.13
N SER A 184 -25.05 -0.97 20.94
CA SER A 184 -25.47 -1.83 19.83
C SER A 184 -24.25 -2.46 19.16
N LYS A 185 -24.41 -3.64 18.52
CA LYS A 185 -23.36 -4.19 17.65
C LYS A 185 -23.21 -3.41 16.33
N SER A 186 -24.23 -2.63 15.96
CA SER A 186 -24.32 -1.87 14.70
C SER A 186 -23.79 -0.44 14.79
N GLU A 187 -22.95 -0.12 15.79
CA GLU A 187 -22.36 1.21 15.96
C GLU A 187 -20.83 1.20 16.01
N ILE A 188 -20.24 2.31 15.55
CA ILE A 188 -18.87 2.72 15.80
C ILE A 188 -18.96 4.00 16.65
N GLY A 189 -18.42 3.96 17.86
CA GLY A 189 -18.39 5.14 18.72
C GLY A 189 -17.24 6.07 18.34
N ILE A 190 -17.49 7.39 18.31
CA ILE A 190 -16.46 8.39 18.04
C ILE A 190 -16.45 9.43 19.17
N HIS A 191 -15.29 9.55 19.82
CA HIS A 191 -15.09 10.38 21.01
C HIS A 191 -14.02 11.44 20.74
N ALA A 192 -14.33 12.69 21.03
CA ALA A 192 -13.44 13.82 20.81
C ALA A 192 -13.02 14.48 22.12
N VAL A 193 -11.71 14.65 22.30
CA VAL A 193 -11.10 15.34 23.44
C VAL A 193 -10.44 16.63 22.94
N ARG A 194 -10.69 17.74 23.66
CA ARG A 194 -10.08 19.05 23.38
C ARG A 194 -9.31 19.53 24.59
N GLY A 195 -8.00 19.75 24.44
CA GLY A 195 -7.15 20.14 25.57
C GLY A 195 -5.77 20.62 25.16
N GLY A 196 -5.31 21.69 25.81
CA GLY A 196 -3.96 22.23 25.66
C GLY A 196 -3.56 22.50 24.21
N THR A 197 -2.36 22.07 23.85
CA THR A 197 -1.72 22.29 22.53
C THR A 197 -1.58 21.01 21.70
N ILE A 198 -2.31 19.94 22.03
CA ILE A 198 -2.20 18.62 21.40
C ILE A 198 -2.38 18.75 19.86
N PRO A 199 -1.36 18.46 19.04
CA PRO A 199 -1.47 18.62 17.59
C PRO A 199 -2.50 17.66 16.98
N GLY A 200 -2.52 16.43 17.48
CA GLY A 200 -3.48 15.38 17.11
C GLY A 200 -3.03 14.03 17.66
N GLN A 201 -3.94 13.29 18.28
CA GLN A 201 -3.78 11.88 18.62
C GLN A 201 -5.06 11.15 18.23
N HIS A 202 -4.92 9.98 17.63
CA HIS A 202 -6.03 9.14 17.21
C HIS A 202 -5.77 7.72 17.67
N THR A 203 -6.77 7.11 18.29
CA THR A 203 -6.77 5.71 18.71
C THR A 203 -7.99 5.03 18.14
N VAL A 204 -7.80 3.91 17.44
CA VAL A 204 -8.87 2.96 17.12
C VAL A 204 -8.75 1.82 18.11
N LEU A 205 -9.83 1.58 18.85
CA LEU A 205 -9.94 0.55 19.86
C LEU A 205 -10.90 -0.53 19.35
N PHE A 206 -10.43 -1.77 19.39
CA PHE A 206 -11.22 -2.97 19.16
C PHE A 206 -11.31 -3.70 20.51
N ALA A 207 -12.48 -3.72 21.15
CA ALA A 207 -12.70 -4.40 22.42
C ALA A 207 -13.50 -5.68 22.26
N GLY A 208 -12.88 -6.81 22.60
CA GLY A 208 -13.51 -8.12 22.71
C GLY A 208 -13.96 -8.39 24.14
N SER A 209 -14.31 -9.66 24.43
CA SER A 209 -14.78 -10.05 25.78
C SER A 209 -13.65 -10.07 26.82
N ASP A 210 -12.45 -10.52 26.41
CA ASP A 210 -11.31 -10.73 27.32
C ASP A 210 -10.01 -10.09 26.80
N GLU A 211 -10.08 -9.33 25.71
CA GLU A 211 -8.93 -8.65 25.12
C GLU A 211 -9.32 -7.32 24.46
N VAL A 212 -8.35 -6.42 24.36
CA VAL A 212 -8.50 -5.14 23.68
C VAL A 212 -7.28 -4.89 22.81
N LEU A 213 -7.50 -4.61 21.53
CA LEU A 213 -6.47 -4.16 20.60
C LEU A 213 -6.63 -2.66 20.35
N GLU A 214 -5.56 -1.90 20.58
CA GLU A 214 -5.50 -0.46 20.29
C GLU A 214 -4.47 -0.14 19.24
N ILE A 215 -4.87 0.64 18.24
CA ILE A 215 -3.98 1.20 17.22
C ILE A 215 -3.95 2.71 17.43
N THR A 216 -2.80 3.25 17.85
CA THR A 216 -2.67 4.67 18.19
C THR A 216 -1.60 5.39 17.36
N HIS A 217 -1.97 6.53 16.81
CA HIS A 217 -1.05 7.49 16.20
C HIS A 217 -1.01 8.79 16.99
N THR A 218 0.18 9.31 17.27
CA THR A 218 0.38 10.61 17.94
C THR A 218 1.22 11.55 17.08
N ALA A 219 0.67 12.71 16.74
CA ALA A 219 1.40 13.78 16.08
C ALA A 219 2.04 14.72 17.12
N TYR A 220 3.38 14.76 17.16
CA TYR A 220 4.11 15.69 18.04
C TYR A 220 4.19 17.11 17.47
N SER A 221 4.06 17.27 16.15
CA SER A 221 4.07 18.58 15.51
C SER A 221 3.43 18.52 14.13
N ARG A 222 3.18 19.69 13.52
CA ARG A 222 2.70 19.79 12.13
C ARG A 222 3.75 19.44 11.09
N GLN A 223 5.01 19.26 11.51
CA GLN A 223 6.13 18.91 10.63
C GLN A 223 5.87 17.63 9.85
N ILE A 224 5.20 16.65 10.46
CA ILE A 224 4.93 15.35 9.82
C ILE A 224 4.07 15.50 8.55
N PHE A 225 3.13 16.45 8.54
CA PHE A 225 2.27 16.70 7.39
C PHE A 225 3.03 17.45 6.29
N ALA A 226 3.91 18.37 6.67
CA ALA A 226 4.78 19.07 5.74
C ALA A 226 5.74 18.10 5.03
N LEU A 227 6.42 17.24 5.79
CA LEU A 227 7.31 16.20 5.25
C LEU A 227 6.56 15.24 4.32
N GLY A 228 5.34 14.85 4.68
CA GLY A 228 4.49 14.04 3.80
C GLY A 228 4.14 14.72 2.48
N ALA A 229 3.81 16.01 2.51
CA ALA A 229 3.54 16.77 1.29
C ALA A 229 4.80 16.91 0.40
N LEU A 230 5.99 17.11 0.99
CA LEU A 230 7.24 17.13 0.24
C LEU A 230 7.55 15.77 -0.40
N ARG A 231 7.29 14.66 0.31
CA ARG A 231 7.39 13.31 -0.27
C ARG A 231 6.41 13.13 -1.44
N ALA A 232 5.17 13.59 -1.29
CA ALA A 232 4.19 13.58 -2.36
C ALA A 232 4.64 14.41 -3.57
N CYS A 233 5.31 15.55 -3.36
CA CYS A 233 5.92 16.34 -4.43
C CYS A 233 6.99 15.54 -5.19
N LYS A 234 7.93 14.91 -4.46
CA LYS A 234 8.98 14.08 -5.05
C LYS A 234 8.42 12.91 -5.86
N TYR A 235 7.32 12.33 -5.37
CA TYR A 235 6.62 11.24 -6.03
C TYR A 235 5.88 11.69 -7.30
N ILE A 236 5.07 12.75 -7.22
CA ILE A 236 4.11 13.10 -8.27
C ILE A 236 4.75 13.71 -9.52
N VAL A 237 5.89 14.41 -9.39
CA VAL A 237 6.56 15.08 -10.54
C VAL A 237 7.11 14.10 -11.58
N ARG A 238 7.23 12.81 -11.22
CA ARG A 238 7.70 11.74 -12.12
C ARG A 238 6.54 10.92 -12.70
N LYS A 239 5.29 11.31 -12.45
CA LYS A 239 4.10 10.55 -12.85
C LYS A 239 3.49 11.09 -14.12
N SER A 240 2.92 10.16 -14.89
CA SER A 240 1.98 10.48 -15.96
C SER A 240 0.69 11.09 -15.39
N PRO A 241 -0.13 11.77 -16.21
CA PRO A 241 -1.46 12.20 -15.81
C PRO A 241 -2.26 11.07 -15.16
N GLY A 242 -2.79 11.35 -13.98
CA GLY A 242 -3.53 10.40 -13.16
C GLY A 242 -3.86 11.00 -11.80
N LEU A 243 -4.81 10.38 -11.09
CA LEU A 243 -5.12 10.71 -9.71
C LEU A 243 -4.43 9.70 -8.80
N TYR A 244 -3.57 10.20 -7.92
CA TYR A 244 -2.78 9.42 -6.99
C TYR A 244 -3.06 9.86 -5.55
N GLY A 245 -2.79 8.99 -4.60
CA GLY A 245 -2.87 9.29 -3.17
C GLY A 245 -1.75 8.63 -2.38
N MET A 246 -1.88 8.71 -1.05
CA MET A 246 -0.88 8.17 -0.13
C MET A 246 -0.68 6.66 -0.30
N LYS A 247 -1.74 5.91 -0.59
CA LYS A 247 -1.68 4.47 -0.84
C LYS A 247 -0.80 4.14 -2.05
N ASP A 248 -0.95 4.88 -3.14
CA ASP A 248 -0.15 4.67 -4.36
C ASP A 248 1.33 4.95 -4.09
N MET A 249 1.62 6.07 -3.42
CA MET A 249 3.00 6.41 -3.03
C MET A 249 3.62 5.39 -2.08
N LEU A 250 2.83 4.85 -1.15
CA LEU A 250 3.29 3.83 -0.21
C LEU A 250 3.62 2.50 -0.90
N ASN A 251 2.74 2.04 -1.78
CA ASN A 251 2.92 0.77 -2.48
C ASN A 251 4.06 0.84 -3.50
N GLU A 252 4.23 1.98 -4.18
CA GLU A 252 5.24 2.08 -5.23
C GLU A 252 6.66 2.35 -4.69
N GLN A 253 6.80 2.93 -3.50
CA GLN A 253 8.12 3.12 -2.88
C GLN A 253 8.83 1.80 -2.55
N ALA A 254 8.09 0.70 -2.42
CA ALA A 254 8.63 -0.63 -2.19
C ALA A 254 7.82 -1.67 -2.98
N ALA A 255 8.05 -1.76 -4.30
CA ALA A 255 7.34 -2.75 -5.11
C ALA A 255 7.57 -4.17 -4.57
N VAL A 256 8.80 -4.48 -4.18
CA VAL A 256 9.14 -5.66 -3.39
C VAL A 256 9.38 -5.19 -1.97
N THR A 257 8.69 -5.79 -1.01
CA THR A 257 8.85 -5.49 0.42
C THR A 257 9.50 -6.65 1.17
N ASN A 258 9.53 -7.84 0.57
CA ASN A 258 10.05 -9.02 1.22
C ASN A 258 10.68 -9.99 0.22
N ILE A 259 11.75 -10.64 0.64
CA ILE A 259 12.37 -11.76 -0.06
C ILE A 259 12.53 -12.88 0.96
N ASN A 260 11.87 -14.01 0.73
CA ASN A 260 11.91 -15.17 1.61
C ASN A 260 12.68 -16.32 0.96
N SER A 261 13.40 -17.09 1.76
CA SER A 261 13.91 -18.42 1.38
C SER A 261 13.30 -19.51 2.25
N ASP A 262 13.01 -20.65 1.62
CA ASP A 262 12.50 -21.85 2.28
C ASP A 262 13.23 -23.07 1.72
N ASN A 263 14.12 -23.64 2.52
CA ASN A 263 14.90 -24.84 2.21
C ASN A 263 14.33 -26.13 2.85
N GLN A 264 13.12 -26.03 3.42
CA GLN A 264 12.39 -27.17 3.97
C GLN A 264 11.41 -27.77 2.96
N GLN A 265 11.52 -27.40 1.69
CA GLN A 265 10.72 -27.92 0.59
C GLN A 265 11.51 -28.93 -0.24
N ALA A 266 10.80 -29.82 -0.90
CA ALA A 266 11.31 -30.60 -2.02
C ALA A 266 10.41 -30.36 -3.23
N LEU A 267 11.01 -30.41 -4.42
CA LEU A 267 10.27 -30.31 -5.67
C LEU A 267 9.98 -31.71 -6.20
N ILE A 268 8.71 -31.98 -6.48
CA ILE A 268 8.23 -33.19 -7.13
C ILE A 268 7.70 -32.81 -8.50
N THR A 269 8.20 -33.48 -9.54
CA THR A 269 7.72 -33.32 -10.91
C THR A 269 7.14 -34.64 -11.39
N ILE A 270 5.86 -34.62 -11.75
CA ILE A 270 5.18 -35.71 -12.43
C ILE A 270 5.09 -35.33 -13.90
N ASN A 271 5.76 -36.11 -14.75
CA ASN A 271 5.77 -35.90 -16.20
C ASN A 271 4.74 -36.79 -16.88
N ASN A 272 4.48 -36.51 -18.16
CA ASN A 272 3.67 -37.35 -19.06
C ASN A 272 2.26 -37.63 -18.51
N ILE A 273 1.70 -36.68 -17.76
CA ILE A 273 0.32 -36.74 -17.29
C ILE A 273 -0.58 -36.54 -18.51
N PRO A 274 -1.58 -37.40 -18.74
CA PRO A 274 -2.57 -37.16 -19.79
C PRO A 274 -3.21 -35.78 -19.63
N ASP A 275 -3.47 -35.08 -20.73
CA ASP A 275 -4.22 -33.83 -20.74
C ASP A 275 -5.71 -34.07 -20.44
N ASP A 276 -5.97 -34.50 -19.22
CA ASP A 276 -7.26 -34.85 -18.65
C ASP A 276 -7.35 -34.27 -17.24
N THR A 277 -8.35 -33.42 -17.02
CA THR A 277 -8.58 -32.78 -15.72
C THR A 277 -8.91 -33.81 -14.63
N ALA A 278 -9.54 -34.94 -14.97
CA ALA A 278 -9.83 -35.99 -14.00
C ALA A 278 -8.55 -36.68 -13.51
N ALA A 279 -7.58 -36.92 -14.39
CA ALA A 279 -6.27 -37.45 -14.02
C ALA A 279 -5.52 -36.49 -13.07
N ILE A 280 -5.50 -35.20 -13.38
CA ILE A 280 -4.87 -34.17 -12.52
C ILE A 280 -5.56 -34.10 -11.15
N ALA A 281 -6.90 -34.10 -11.12
CA ALA A 281 -7.66 -34.09 -9.88
C ALA A 281 -7.36 -35.32 -9.02
N LYS A 282 -7.21 -36.50 -9.64
CA LYS A 282 -6.89 -37.75 -8.95
C LYS A 282 -5.51 -37.70 -8.28
N ILE A 283 -4.51 -37.11 -8.95
CA ILE A 283 -3.17 -36.89 -8.39
C ILE A 283 -3.28 -36.06 -7.10
N PHE A 284 -3.89 -34.87 -7.18
CA PHE A 284 -3.99 -33.98 -6.03
C PHE A 284 -4.84 -34.55 -4.89
N GLN A 285 -5.93 -35.27 -5.21
CA GLN A 285 -6.72 -35.96 -4.20
C GLN A 285 -5.92 -37.04 -3.47
N SER A 286 -5.11 -37.82 -4.19
CA SER A 286 -4.34 -38.91 -3.58
C SER A 286 -3.24 -38.37 -2.66
N ILE A 287 -2.62 -37.24 -3.01
CA ILE A 287 -1.66 -36.54 -2.16
C ILE A 287 -2.36 -35.96 -0.91
N ALA A 288 -3.50 -35.30 -1.10
CA ALA A 288 -4.27 -34.71 0.01
C ALA A 288 -4.80 -35.78 0.99
N GLN A 289 -5.14 -36.99 0.52
CA GLN A 289 -5.56 -38.11 1.36
C GLN A 289 -4.47 -38.60 2.33
N GLN A 290 -3.20 -38.28 2.07
CA GLN A 290 -2.07 -38.57 2.95
C GLN A 290 -1.71 -37.40 3.88
N ASP A 291 -2.57 -36.37 3.95
CA ASP A 291 -2.35 -35.14 4.75
C ASP A 291 -1.07 -34.39 4.35
N ILE A 292 -0.73 -34.42 3.06
CA ILE A 292 0.44 -33.72 2.51
C ILE A 292 -0.05 -32.39 1.93
N ASN A 293 0.44 -31.29 2.51
CA ASN A 293 0.17 -29.96 1.99
C ASN A 293 1.07 -29.66 0.79
N ILE A 294 0.48 -29.15 -0.28
CA ILE A 294 1.19 -28.68 -1.47
C ILE A 294 1.22 -27.16 -1.43
N ASP A 295 2.39 -26.58 -1.70
CA ASP A 295 2.57 -25.13 -1.65
C ASP A 295 2.61 -24.50 -3.05
N MET A 296 3.69 -24.72 -3.81
CA MET A 296 3.83 -24.20 -5.17
C MET A 296 3.35 -25.23 -6.19
N ILE A 297 2.60 -24.80 -7.21
CA ILE A 297 2.27 -25.60 -8.40
C ILE A 297 2.75 -24.84 -9.65
N SER A 298 3.42 -25.54 -10.55
CA SER A 298 3.88 -25.06 -11.85
C SER A 298 3.62 -26.16 -12.88
N HIS A 299 2.81 -25.88 -13.90
CA HIS A 299 2.51 -26.84 -14.96
C HIS A 299 2.94 -26.30 -16.32
N THR A 300 3.11 -27.21 -17.28
CA THR A 300 3.32 -26.85 -18.68
C THR A 300 2.01 -26.88 -19.44
N THR A 301 1.91 -26.11 -20.53
CA THR A 301 0.89 -26.35 -21.54
C THR A 301 1.05 -27.77 -22.11
N PRO A 302 -0.05 -28.47 -22.41
CA PRO A 302 0.03 -29.81 -23.00
C PRO A 302 0.80 -29.82 -24.34
N VAL A 303 1.67 -30.80 -24.50
CA VAL A 303 2.38 -31.12 -25.75
C VAL A 303 2.09 -32.58 -26.08
N ASN A 304 1.59 -32.86 -27.28
CA ASN A 304 1.17 -34.21 -27.70
C ASN A 304 0.17 -34.89 -26.74
N GLY A 305 -0.75 -34.09 -26.17
CA GLY A 305 -1.77 -34.60 -25.23
C GLY A 305 -1.23 -34.98 -23.85
N GLN A 306 -0.02 -34.54 -23.52
CA GLN A 306 0.62 -34.78 -22.23
C GLN A 306 1.15 -33.48 -21.64
N LEU A 307 1.19 -33.40 -20.31
CA LEU A 307 1.75 -32.27 -19.58
C LEU A 307 2.61 -32.75 -18.40
N SER A 308 3.43 -31.84 -17.88
CA SER A 308 4.16 -32.04 -16.62
C SER A 308 3.63 -31.09 -15.57
N ILE A 309 3.47 -31.60 -14.34
CA ILE A 309 3.16 -30.80 -13.15
C ILE A 309 4.32 -30.92 -12.19
N SER A 310 4.88 -29.79 -11.81
CA SER A 310 5.87 -29.65 -10.75
C SER A 310 5.24 -28.97 -9.55
N PHE A 311 5.40 -29.53 -8.37
CA PHE A 311 4.89 -28.95 -7.14
C PHE A 311 5.84 -29.15 -5.96
N THR A 312 5.74 -28.29 -4.95
CA THR A 312 6.54 -28.43 -3.73
C THR A 312 5.75 -29.03 -2.59
N VAL A 313 6.43 -29.88 -1.82
CA VAL A 313 5.93 -30.45 -0.57
C VAL A 313 6.96 -30.25 0.55
N PRO A 314 6.56 -30.24 1.83
CA PRO A 314 7.51 -30.27 2.93
C PRO A 314 8.47 -31.45 2.78
N ARG A 315 9.76 -31.22 2.99
CA ARG A 315 10.83 -32.23 2.79
C ARG A 315 10.60 -33.51 3.60
N LYS A 316 10.00 -33.38 4.79
CA LYS A 316 9.62 -34.50 5.65
C LYS A 316 8.57 -35.44 5.02
N ASP A 317 7.79 -34.96 4.05
CA ASP A 317 6.68 -35.67 3.43
C ASP A 317 7.03 -36.25 2.04
N VAL A 318 8.28 -36.08 1.58
CA VAL A 318 8.74 -36.57 0.26
C VAL A 318 8.55 -38.07 0.10
N GLY A 319 8.93 -38.87 1.10
CA GLY A 319 8.78 -40.32 1.04
C GLY A 319 7.33 -40.75 0.82
N LYS A 320 6.40 -40.16 1.57
CA LYS A 320 4.96 -40.41 1.41
C LYS A 320 4.46 -39.96 0.04
N ALA A 321 4.90 -38.80 -0.44
CA ALA A 321 4.50 -38.29 -1.74
C ALA A 321 4.98 -39.19 -2.89
N ILE A 322 6.20 -39.75 -2.79
CA ILE A 322 6.72 -40.72 -3.74
C ILE A 322 5.87 -41.99 -3.74
N GLU A 323 5.55 -42.54 -2.55
CA GLU A 323 4.68 -43.72 -2.42
C GLU A 323 3.32 -43.50 -3.12
N VAL A 324 2.67 -42.34 -2.86
CA VAL A 324 1.39 -41.98 -3.49
C VAL A 324 1.50 -41.92 -5.01
N VAL A 325 2.56 -41.30 -5.55
CA VAL A 325 2.71 -41.16 -7.00
C VAL A 325 3.04 -42.50 -7.66
N ASN A 326 3.85 -43.34 -7.01
CA ASN A 326 4.13 -44.69 -7.51
C ASN A 326 2.85 -45.55 -7.56
N ASP A 327 1.98 -45.44 -6.56
CA ASP A 327 0.68 -46.13 -6.57
C ASP A 327 -0.21 -45.67 -7.74
N LEU A 328 -0.08 -44.39 -8.14
CA LEU A 328 -0.81 -43.82 -9.28
C LEU A 328 -0.28 -44.30 -10.63
N GLU A 329 0.96 -44.78 -10.75
CA GLU A 329 1.47 -45.35 -12.02
C GLU A 329 0.63 -46.54 -12.49
N THR A 330 0.00 -47.27 -11.57
CA THR A 330 -0.92 -48.38 -11.93
C THR A 330 -2.18 -47.91 -12.64
N LEU A 331 -2.64 -46.70 -12.33
CA LEU A 331 -3.85 -46.08 -12.87
C LEU A 331 -3.54 -45.16 -14.06
N LEU A 332 -2.33 -44.58 -14.09
CA LEU A 332 -1.85 -43.65 -15.10
C LEU A 332 -0.46 -44.12 -15.59
N PRO A 333 -0.40 -45.17 -16.43
CA PRO A 333 0.86 -45.84 -16.77
C PRO A 333 1.84 -45.00 -17.60
N THR A 334 1.41 -43.83 -18.07
CA THR A 334 2.27 -42.92 -18.83
C THR A 334 3.12 -42.02 -17.95
N ILE A 335 2.77 -41.84 -16.66
CA ILE A 335 3.43 -40.86 -15.80
C ILE A 335 4.84 -41.31 -15.42
N SER A 336 5.70 -40.34 -15.13
CA SER A 336 7.00 -40.61 -14.51
C SER A 336 7.35 -39.55 -13.48
N LEU A 337 8.07 -39.96 -12.44
CA LEU A 337 8.37 -39.13 -11.28
C LEU A 337 9.84 -38.66 -11.26
N ASN A 338 10.04 -37.38 -10.98
CA ASN A 338 11.33 -36.83 -10.58
C ASN A 338 11.21 -36.09 -9.24
N THR A 339 12.23 -36.20 -8.41
CA THR A 339 12.26 -35.54 -7.09
C THR A 339 13.59 -34.81 -6.91
N TYR A 340 13.51 -33.61 -6.34
CA TYR A 340 14.66 -32.77 -6.04
C TYR A 340 14.57 -32.26 -4.60
N GLU A 341 15.46 -32.73 -3.72
CA GLU A 341 15.51 -32.33 -2.30
C GLU A 341 16.61 -31.30 -1.97
N GLY A 342 17.58 -31.10 -2.87
CA GLY A 342 18.66 -30.11 -2.74
C GLY A 342 18.29 -28.75 -3.33
N ILE A 343 17.07 -28.30 -3.03
CA ILE A 343 16.47 -27.09 -3.61
C ILE A 343 16.14 -26.07 -2.51
N VAL A 344 16.01 -24.82 -2.91
CA VAL A 344 15.43 -23.77 -2.09
C VAL A 344 14.33 -23.08 -2.88
N LYS A 345 13.21 -22.81 -2.22
CA LYS A 345 12.15 -21.95 -2.73
C LYS A 345 12.46 -20.52 -2.32
N LEU A 346 12.71 -19.65 -3.30
CA LEU A 346 12.80 -18.22 -3.09
C LEU A 346 11.48 -17.56 -3.47
N SER A 347 11.02 -16.62 -2.65
CA SER A 347 9.82 -15.82 -2.96
C SER A 347 10.16 -14.35 -2.88
N VAL A 348 9.93 -13.63 -3.98
CA VAL A 348 10.02 -12.17 -4.08
C VAL A 348 8.60 -11.62 -4.00
N GLU A 349 8.31 -10.82 -2.97
CA GLU A 349 6.94 -10.46 -2.60
C GLU A 349 6.81 -8.97 -2.29
N GLY A 350 5.70 -8.37 -2.73
CA GLY A 350 5.34 -7.03 -2.32
C GLY A 350 4.04 -6.54 -2.95
N PRO A 351 3.25 -5.74 -2.22
CA PRO A 351 1.96 -5.25 -2.70
C PRO A 351 2.12 -4.30 -3.90
N GLY A 352 3.27 -3.64 -4.05
CA GLY A 352 3.54 -2.75 -5.18
C GLY A 352 3.91 -3.46 -6.48
N MET A 353 4.21 -4.77 -6.46
CA MET A 353 4.55 -5.53 -7.67
C MET A 353 3.44 -5.47 -8.73
N ALA A 354 2.17 -5.49 -8.32
CA ALA A 354 1.02 -5.48 -9.21
C ALA A 354 0.93 -4.20 -10.06
N GLN A 355 1.49 -3.10 -9.57
CA GLN A 355 1.44 -1.78 -10.21
C GLN A 355 2.75 -1.43 -10.93
N GLN A 356 3.82 -2.21 -10.71
CA GLN A 356 5.13 -1.95 -11.28
C GLN A 356 5.55 -3.06 -12.26
N PRO A 357 5.46 -2.82 -13.59
CA PRO A 357 5.95 -3.79 -14.55
C PRO A 357 7.48 -3.95 -14.45
N GLY A 358 7.98 -5.11 -14.86
CA GLY A 358 9.43 -5.37 -14.97
C GLY A 358 10.08 -6.03 -13.75
N ILE A 359 9.36 -6.28 -12.66
CA ILE A 359 9.91 -7.00 -11.49
C ILE A 359 10.42 -8.39 -11.89
N ALA A 360 9.62 -9.16 -12.64
CA ALA A 360 10.05 -10.47 -13.14
C ALA A 360 11.33 -10.37 -14.01
N ALA A 361 11.38 -9.40 -14.94
CA ALA A 361 12.54 -9.18 -15.79
C ALA A 361 13.80 -8.85 -14.98
N LYS A 362 13.66 -8.05 -13.93
CA LYS A 362 14.74 -7.72 -12.99
C LYS A 362 15.22 -8.96 -12.25
N VAL A 363 14.32 -9.78 -11.71
CA VAL A 363 14.69 -11.04 -11.03
C VAL A 363 15.41 -12.00 -11.99
N PHE A 364 14.88 -12.25 -13.19
CA PHE A 364 15.53 -13.12 -14.17
C PHE A 364 16.92 -12.60 -14.56
N SER A 365 17.07 -11.28 -14.71
CA SER A 365 18.35 -10.65 -15.02
C SER A 365 19.37 -10.84 -13.89
N ILE A 366 18.96 -10.69 -12.64
CA ILE A 366 19.80 -10.95 -11.46
C ILE A 366 20.25 -12.41 -11.44
N MET A 367 19.32 -13.37 -11.60
CA MET A 367 19.66 -14.80 -11.60
C MET A 367 20.63 -15.13 -12.74
N ALA A 368 20.41 -14.59 -13.93
CA ALA A 368 21.29 -14.77 -15.08
C ALA A 368 22.70 -14.21 -14.84
N GLN A 369 22.81 -12.99 -14.30
CA GLN A 369 24.10 -12.38 -13.94
C GLN A 369 24.87 -13.19 -12.90
N GLN A 370 24.15 -13.81 -11.96
CA GLN A 370 24.71 -14.69 -10.96
C GLN A 370 24.94 -16.13 -11.46
N ASN A 371 24.60 -16.45 -12.71
CA ASN A 371 24.67 -17.81 -13.28
C ASN A 371 23.86 -18.84 -12.45
N ILE A 372 22.70 -18.43 -11.94
CA ILE A 372 21.81 -19.26 -11.12
C ILE A 372 20.68 -19.79 -12.01
N LYS A 373 20.49 -21.11 -12.02
CA LYS A 373 19.44 -21.76 -12.81
C LYS A 373 18.12 -21.79 -12.02
N ILE A 374 17.06 -21.28 -12.63
CA ILE A 374 15.68 -21.44 -12.15
C ILE A 374 15.16 -22.79 -12.65
N MET A 375 14.73 -23.65 -11.72
CA MET A 375 14.19 -24.98 -11.99
C MET A 375 12.68 -24.97 -12.23
N ALA A 376 11.96 -24.17 -11.45
CA ALA A 376 10.51 -23.99 -11.57
C ALA A 376 10.15 -22.57 -11.13
N ILE A 377 9.03 -22.05 -11.64
CA ILE A 377 8.51 -20.73 -11.30
C ILE A 377 6.98 -20.75 -11.21
N THR A 378 6.43 -20.00 -10.28
CA THR A 378 5.02 -19.63 -10.23
C THR A 378 4.89 -18.16 -9.83
N THR A 379 3.81 -17.50 -10.26
CA THR A 379 3.62 -16.06 -10.11
C THR A 379 2.18 -15.75 -9.72
N SER A 380 2.00 -14.76 -8.86
CA SER A 380 0.75 -14.00 -8.69
C SER A 380 1.02 -12.52 -8.95
N GLU A 381 0.01 -11.67 -8.80
CA GLU A 381 0.17 -10.21 -8.95
C GLU A 381 1.15 -9.59 -7.93
N THR A 382 1.37 -10.24 -6.79
CA THR A 382 2.13 -9.70 -5.65
C THR A 382 3.29 -10.57 -5.18
N LYS A 383 3.51 -11.72 -5.83
CA LYS A 383 4.52 -12.69 -5.42
C LYS A 383 5.04 -13.46 -6.62
N ILE A 384 6.35 -13.62 -6.70
CA ILE A 384 6.96 -14.58 -7.62
C ILE A 384 7.79 -15.57 -6.82
N SER A 385 7.50 -16.85 -6.98
CA SER A 385 8.24 -17.93 -6.33
C SER A 385 9.04 -18.72 -7.36
N TYR A 386 10.30 -18.97 -7.04
CA TYR A 386 11.25 -19.69 -7.89
C TYR A 386 11.89 -20.82 -7.09
N ILE A 387 12.17 -21.93 -7.77
CA ILE A 387 12.99 -23.01 -7.24
C ILE A 387 14.39 -22.89 -7.84
N ILE A 388 15.41 -22.84 -6.99
CA ILE A 388 16.82 -22.89 -7.39
C ILE A 388 17.55 -23.98 -6.59
N HIS A 389 18.79 -24.28 -6.95
CA HIS A 389 19.61 -25.19 -6.16
C HIS A 389 19.96 -24.57 -4.79
N GLN A 390 19.94 -25.39 -3.74
CA GLN A 390 20.22 -24.93 -2.37
C GLN A 390 21.62 -24.31 -2.23
N LEU A 391 22.60 -24.76 -3.02
CA LEU A 391 23.96 -24.21 -3.03
C LEU A 391 24.01 -22.74 -3.47
N ASP A 392 23.01 -22.29 -4.23
CA ASP A 392 22.91 -20.92 -4.75
C ASP A 392 22.12 -19.98 -3.82
N GLU A 393 21.54 -20.49 -2.71
CA GLU A 393 20.63 -19.76 -1.81
C GLU A 393 21.21 -18.40 -1.37
N LYS A 394 22.38 -18.43 -0.74
CA LYS A 394 23.02 -17.23 -0.20
C LYS A 394 23.30 -16.19 -1.28
N LYS A 395 23.86 -16.65 -2.41
CA LYS A 395 24.22 -15.80 -3.55
C LYS A 395 22.99 -15.14 -4.18
N ALA A 396 21.90 -15.90 -4.32
CA ALA A 396 20.64 -15.40 -4.83
C ALA A 396 20.02 -14.35 -3.90
N LEU A 397 19.97 -14.63 -2.59
CA LEU A 397 19.41 -13.71 -1.59
C LEU A 397 20.17 -12.39 -1.56
N GLU A 398 21.50 -12.43 -1.44
CA GLU A 398 22.34 -11.22 -1.40
C GLU A 398 22.12 -10.34 -2.65
N ALA A 399 22.14 -10.95 -3.84
CA ALA A 399 21.95 -10.21 -5.09
C ALA A 399 20.52 -9.64 -5.24
N LEU A 400 19.51 -10.35 -4.77
CA LEU A 400 18.13 -9.84 -4.78
C LEU A 400 17.94 -8.71 -3.77
N MET A 401 18.42 -8.88 -2.54
CA MET A 401 18.32 -7.85 -1.49
C MET A 401 19.01 -6.55 -1.91
N GLU A 402 20.24 -6.65 -2.44
CA GLU A 402 20.96 -5.49 -2.98
C GLU A 402 20.17 -4.81 -4.11
N ALA A 403 19.67 -5.59 -5.07
CA ALA A 403 18.99 -5.03 -6.23
C ALA A 403 17.63 -4.39 -5.87
N PHE A 404 16.95 -4.85 -4.83
CA PHE A 404 15.67 -4.31 -4.37
C PHE A 404 15.79 -3.35 -3.17
N GLU A 405 17.02 -3.03 -2.73
CA GLU A 405 17.31 -2.11 -1.62
C GLU A 405 16.65 -2.54 -0.28
N LEU A 406 16.71 -3.84 0.03
CA LEU A 406 16.09 -4.47 1.21
C LEU A 406 17.07 -4.84 2.32
#